data_AF-A0A4Y8C8Q1-F1
#
_entry.id   AF-A0A4Y8C8Q1-F1
#
_cell.length_a   1.000
_cell.length_b   1.000
_cell.length_c   1.000
_cell.angle_alpha   90.00
_cell.angle_beta   90.00
_cell.angle_gamma   90.00
#
_symmetry.space_group_name_H-M   'P 1'
#
loop_
_entity.id
_entity.type
_entity.pdbx_description
1 polymer ?
#
loop_
_entity_poly.entity_id
_entity_poly.type
_entity_poly.pdbx_seq_one_letter_code
_entity_poly.pdbx_strand_id
1 'polypeptide(L)'
;EKMALEKEHHDRLLMMDREEMLRVCALLSKAPLNSDQKIGDKNYKKGQTADISELEKINRFTLTTLIKAYSKEIQKEYDDLKNHFQNEKKKLKAEHDEKLEILEKDDILPSGVIKLVKVYIATKRKLKVGDKMAG
;
A
#
# COMPACT_ATOMS: atom_id res chain seq x y z
N GLU A 1 -13.70 -5.72 16.05
CA GLU A 1 -13.46 -5.94 14.60
C GLU A 1 -13.15 -4.65 13.86
N LYS A 2 -14.01 -3.61 13.94
CA LYS A 2 -13.73 -2.29 13.33
C LYS A 2 -12.34 -1.70 13.64
N MET A 3 -11.94 -1.61 14.91
CA MET A 3 -10.60 -1.14 15.29
C MET A 3 -9.45 -1.98 14.70
N ALA A 4 -9.66 -3.29 14.54
CA ALA A 4 -8.64 -4.17 13.95
C ALA A 4 -8.53 -3.91 12.44
N LEU A 5 -9.66 -3.69 11.76
CA LEU A 5 -9.72 -3.33 10.35
C LEU A 5 -9.06 -1.97 10.08
N GLU A 6 -9.34 -0.96 10.92
CA GLU A 6 -8.71 0.37 10.83
C GLU A 6 -7.19 0.28 11.02
N LYS A 7 -6.74 -0.51 12.01
CA LYS A 7 -5.31 -0.74 12.24
C LYS A 7 -4.65 -1.43 11.05
N GLU A 8 -5.27 -2.49 10.51
CA GLU A 8 -4.76 -3.19 9.33
C GLU A 8 -4.65 -2.25 8.11
N HIS A 9 -5.65 -1.41 7.89
CA HIS A 9 -5.64 -0.43 6.81
C HIS A 9 -4.53 0.61 6.99
N HIS A 10 -4.35 1.12 8.21
CA HIS A 10 -3.27 2.04 8.54
C HIS A 10 -1.88 1.42 8.32
N ASP A 11 -1.67 0.20 8.81
CA ASP A 11 -0.40 -0.52 8.65
C ASP A 11 -0.08 -0.76 7.16
N ARG A 12 -1.08 -1.11 6.34
CA ARG A 12 -0.93 -1.26 4.89
C ARG A 12 -0.60 0.05 4.18
N LEU A 13 -1.23 1.16 4.58
CA LEU A 13 -0.91 2.48 4.03
C LEU A 13 0.54 2.87 4.33
N LEU A 14 0.99 2.68 5.57
CA LEU A 14 2.38 2.95 5.97
C LEU A 14 3.38 2.09 5.18
N MET A 15 3.07 0.82 4.96
CA MET A 15 3.88 -0.08 4.14
C MET A 15 4.00 0.43 2.70
N MET A 16 2.88 0.85 2.10
CA MET A 16 2.87 1.44 0.75
C MET A 16 3.65 2.76 0.66
N ASP A 17 3.48 3.65 1.64
CA ASP A 17 4.23 4.92 1.68
C ASP A 17 5.74 4.66 1.77
N ARG A 18 6.14 3.69 2.59
CA ARG A 18 7.55 3.28 2.72
C ARG A 18 8.09 2.70 1.42
N GLU A 19 7.32 1.83 0.76
CA GLU A 19 7.71 1.26 -0.53
C GLU A 19 7.81 2.32 -1.63
N GLU A 20 6.86 3.25 -1.69
CA GLU A 20 6.89 4.40 -2.60
C GLU A 20 8.20 5.19 -2.42
N MET A 21 8.52 5.55 -1.18
CA MET A 21 9.74 6.29 -0.87
C MET A 21 11.01 5.53 -1.26
N LEU A 22 11.09 4.23 -0.99
CA LEU A 22 12.24 3.40 -1.36
C LEU A 22 12.43 3.36 -2.88
N ARG A 23 11.34 3.17 -3.64
CA ARG A 23 11.41 3.12 -5.11
C ARG A 23 11.78 4.49 -5.70
N VAL A 24 11.23 5.57 -5.16
CA VAL A 24 11.58 6.94 -5.57
C VAL A 24 13.06 7.23 -5.28
N CYS A 25 13.55 6.91 -4.08
CA CYS A 25 14.96 7.12 -3.73
C CYS A 25 15.89 6.29 -4.63
N ALA A 26 15.51 5.04 -4.92
CA ALA A 26 16.26 4.18 -5.84
C ALA A 26 16.31 4.75 -7.26
N LEU A 27 15.21 5.31 -7.76
CA LEU A 27 15.15 5.97 -9.07
C LEU A 27 16.09 7.19 -9.11
N LEU A 28 15.98 8.08 -8.12
CA LEU A 28 16.74 9.33 -8.07
C LEU A 28 18.24 9.09 -7.84
N SER A 29 18.62 8.10 -7.03
CA SER A 29 20.04 7.79 -6.77
C SER A 29 20.80 7.28 -7.99
N LYS A 30 20.11 6.67 -8.96
CA LYS A 30 20.71 6.15 -10.19
C LYS A 30 20.87 7.22 -11.27
N ALA A 31 20.09 8.30 -11.19
CA ALA A 31 20.06 9.33 -12.20
C ALA A 31 21.01 10.49 -11.85
N PRO A 32 21.74 11.04 -12.82
CA PRO A 32 22.54 12.24 -12.62
C PRO A 32 21.66 13.50 -12.57
N LEU A 33 22.06 14.46 -11.75
CA LEU A 33 21.41 15.77 -11.66
C LEU A 33 21.72 16.63 -12.89
N ASN A 34 20.71 17.33 -13.43
CA ASN A 34 20.86 18.31 -14.51
C ASN A 34 21.24 19.71 -14.05
N SER A 35 21.00 20.03 -12.77
CA SER A 35 21.34 21.30 -12.15
C SER A 35 21.93 21.08 -10.76
N ASP A 36 22.73 22.05 -10.31
CA ASP A 36 23.27 22.05 -8.95
C ASP A 36 22.11 22.15 -7.95
N GLN A 37 22.10 21.25 -6.97
CA GLN A 37 21.01 21.17 -6.01
C GLN A 37 21.55 20.82 -4.62
N LYS A 38 21.00 21.48 -3.60
CA LYS A 38 21.21 21.11 -2.21
C LYS A 38 20.20 20.04 -1.81
N ILE A 39 20.69 18.91 -1.32
CA ILE A 39 19.93 17.73 -0.92
C ILE A 39 20.34 17.44 0.52
N GLY A 40 19.43 17.70 1.48
CA GLY A 40 19.76 17.67 2.89
C GLY A 40 20.82 18.72 3.24
N ASP A 41 21.92 18.27 3.84
CA ASP A 41 23.05 19.13 4.20
C ASP A 41 24.15 19.19 3.13
N LYS A 42 24.07 18.34 2.10
CA LYS A 42 25.08 18.24 1.04
C LYS A 42 24.68 19.00 -0.22
N ASN A 43 25.68 19.62 -0.87
CA ASN A 43 25.53 20.25 -2.17
C ASN A 43 25.99 19.26 -3.25
N TYR A 44 25.12 18.97 -4.20
CA TYR A 44 25.42 18.13 -5.35
C TYR A 44 25.55 19.00 -6.60
N LYS A 45 26.61 18.76 -7.38
CA LYS A 45 26.83 19.45 -8.66
C LYS A 45 26.12 18.72 -9.80
N LYS A 46 25.91 19.44 -10.90
CA LYS A 46 25.45 18.87 -12.17
C LYS A 46 26.29 17.65 -12.56
N GLY A 47 25.61 16.56 -12.90
CA GLY A 47 26.20 15.28 -13.29
C GLY A 47 26.49 14.33 -12.12
N GLN A 48 26.37 14.78 -10.87
CA GLN A 48 26.53 13.90 -9.71
C GLN A 48 25.23 13.14 -9.41
N THR A 49 25.38 11.94 -8.86
CA THR A 49 24.28 11.13 -8.33
C THR A 49 24.07 11.44 -6.86
N ALA A 50 22.79 11.47 -6.44
CA ALA A 50 22.44 11.72 -5.05
C ALA A 50 22.58 10.46 -4.19
N ASP A 51 23.04 10.63 -2.94
CA ASP A 51 23.15 9.52 -1.99
C ASP A 51 21.78 9.08 -1.49
N ILE A 52 21.53 7.77 -1.43
CA ILE A 52 20.26 7.20 -0.94
C ILE A 52 19.97 7.69 0.49
N SER A 53 20.98 7.68 1.37
CA SER A 53 20.82 8.08 2.77
C SER A 53 20.41 9.54 2.97
N GLU A 54 20.71 10.42 2.02
CA GLU A 54 20.28 11.81 2.06
C GLU A 54 18.87 11.97 1.47
N LEU A 55 18.56 11.23 0.41
CA LEU A 55 17.21 11.21 -0.20
C LEU A 55 16.15 10.66 0.77
N GLU A 56 16.48 9.65 1.58
CA GLU A 56 15.56 9.05 2.56
C GLU A 56 15.18 10.01 3.70
N LYS A 57 16.05 10.97 4.04
CA LYS A 57 15.81 11.96 5.11
C LYS A 57 14.92 13.11 4.66
N ILE A 58 14.73 13.27 3.35
CA ILE A 58 14.08 14.43 2.76
C ILE A 58 12.56 14.26 2.78
N ASN A 59 11.86 15.35 3.07
CA ASN A 59 10.40 15.36 3.07
C ASN A 59 9.85 15.16 1.64
N ARG A 60 8.66 14.56 1.54
CA ARG A 60 7.95 14.35 0.28
C ARG A 60 7.69 15.65 -0.51
N PHE A 61 7.47 16.77 0.19
CA PHE A 61 7.30 18.07 -0.46
C PHE A 61 8.57 18.52 -1.18
N THR A 62 9.72 18.38 -0.53
CA THR A 62 11.03 18.71 -1.08
C THR A 62 11.45 17.79 -2.22
N LEU A 63 11.03 16.53 -2.22
CA LEU A 63 11.25 15.62 -3.35
C LEU A 63 10.62 16.17 -4.65
N THR A 64 9.40 16.69 -4.58
CA THR A 64 8.70 17.24 -5.76
C THR A 64 9.46 18.43 -6.37
N THR A 65 10.11 19.26 -5.55
CA THR A 65 10.98 20.33 -6.03
C THR A 65 12.28 19.78 -6.61
N LEU A 66 12.89 18.81 -5.93
CA LEU A 66 14.16 18.18 -6.31
C LEU A 66 14.08 17.48 -7.67
N ILE A 67 12.93 16.90 -8.01
CA ILE A 67 12.71 16.22 -9.30
C ILE A 67 12.84 17.15 -10.50
N LYS A 68 12.57 18.45 -10.33
CA LYS A 68 12.78 19.45 -11.40
C LYS A 68 14.25 19.59 -11.79
N ALA A 69 15.17 19.21 -10.90
CA ALA A 69 16.60 19.19 -11.17
C ALA A 69 17.06 17.96 -11.97
N TYR A 70 16.18 17.02 -12.30
CA TYR A 70 16.48 15.81 -13.09
C TYR A 70 16.03 15.95 -14.55
N SER A 71 16.38 14.98 -15.40
CA SER A 71 15.95 14.93 -16.81
C SER A 71 14.44 14.73 -16.94
N LYS A 72 13.89 15.16 -18.09
CA LYS A 72 12.46 14.98 -18.39
C LYS A 72 12.02 13.52 -18.37
N GLU A 73 12.91 12.59 -18.72
CA GLU A 73 12.67 11.15 -18.68
C GLU A 73 12.46 10.67 -17.24
N ILE A 74 13.36 11.05 -16.33
CA ILE A 74 13.26 10.70 -14.91
C ILE A 74 12.05 11.37 -14.24
N GLN A 75 11.73 12.61 -14.64
CA GLN A 75 10.51 13.28 -14.18
C GLN A 75 9.26 12.48 -14.57
N LYS A 76 9.21 11.98 -15.82
CA LYS A 76 8.11 11.15 -16.29
C LYS A 76 8.03 9.82 -15.53
N GLU A 77 9.15 9.12 -15.35
CA GLU A 77 9.18 7.87 -14.59
C GLU A 77 8.75 8.07 -13.13
N TYR A 78 9.13 9.18 -12.51
CA TYR A 78 8.66 9.54 -11.18
C TYR A 78 7.15 9.78 -11.15
N ASP A 79 6.60 10.52 -12.12
CA ASP A 79 5.16 10.80 -12.18
C ASP A 79 4.36 9.52 -12.41
N ASP A 80 4.84 8.63 -13.28
CA ASP A 80 4.24 7.31 -13.51
C ASP A 80 4.25 6.46 -12.22
N LEU A 81 5.37 6.44 -11.51
CA LEU A 81 5.51 5.75 -10.23
C LEU A 81 4.55 6.32 -9.18
N LYS A 82 4.47 7.65 -9.07
CA LYS A 82 3.58 8.34 -8.15
C LYS A 82 2.11 8.05 -8.47
N ASN A 83 1.73 8.08 -9.75
CA ASN A 83 0.38 7.75 -10.20
C ASN A 83 0.02 6.29 -9.88
N HIS A 84 0.96 5.36 -10.05
CA HIS A 84 0.78 3.96 -9.68
C HIS A 84 0.45 3.81 -8.19
N PHE A 85 1.29 4.36 -7.29
CA PHE A 85 1.04 4.29 -5.85
C PHE A 85 -0.23 5.03 -5.42
N GLN A 86 -0.59 6.14 -6.06
CA GLN A 86 -1.85 6.82 -5.79
C GLN A 86 -3.06 5.95 -6.15
N ASN A 87 -3.01 5.24 -7.27
CA ASN A 87 -4.09 4.35 -7.69
C ASN A 87 -4.21 3.13 -6.75
N GLU A 88 -3.08 2.55 -6.35
CA GLU A 88 -3.07 1.45 -5.38
C GLU A 88 -3.63 1.89 -4.01
N LYS A 89 -3.31 3.11 -3.53
CA LYS A 89 -3.90 3.65 -2.28
C LYS A 89 -5.40 3.87 -2.40
N LYS A 90 -5.87 4.33 -3.57
CA LYS A 90 -7.31 4.49 -3.84
C LYS A 90 -8.03 3.14 -3.81
N LYS A 91 -7.46 2.09 -4.41
CA LYS A 91 -8.01 0.74 -4.36
C LYS A 91 -8.08 0.22 -2.92
N LEU A 92 -6.98 0.35 -2.18
CA LEU A 92 -6.92 -0.06 -0.77
C LEU A 92 -7.98 0.65 0.09
N LYS A 93 -8.21 1.94 -0.18
CA LYS A 93 -9.27 2.71 0.49
C LYS A 93 -10.66 2.19 0.11
N ALA A 94 -10.92 1.96 -1.18
CA ALA A 94 -12.21 1.43 -1.62
C ALA A 94 -12.52 0.05 -0.99
N GLU A 95 -11.53 -0.85 -0.94
CA GLU A 95 -11.67 -2.16 -0.28
C GLU A 95 -11.94 -2.03 1.24
N HIS A 96 -11.31 -1.06 1.89
CA HIS A 96 -11.54 -0.78 3.30
C HIS A 96 -12.94 -0.24 3.55
N ASP A 97 -13.39 0.71 2.73
CA ASP A 97 -14.71 1.32 2.83
C ASP A 97 -15.81 0.27 2.56
N GLU A 98 -15.62 -0.63 1.59
CA GLU A 98 -16.53 -1.76 1.34
C GLU A 98 -16.61 -2.72 2.53
N LYS A 99 -15.47 -3.06 3.15
CA LYS A 99 -15.46 -3.90 4.35
C LYS A 99 -16.14 -3.23 5.54
N LEU A 100 -15.96 -1.91 5.69
CA LEU A 100 -16.66 -1.14 6.71
C LEU A 100 -18.17 -1.15 6.47
N GLU A 101 -18.61 -0.95 5.23
CA GLU A 101 -20.03 -1.01 4.87
C GLU A 101 -20.63 -2.37 5.22
N ILE A 102 -19.94 -3.47 4.90
CA ILE A 102 -20.41 -4.83 5.24
C ILE A 102 -20.50 -5.02 6.76
N LEU A 103 -19.57 -4.47 7.54
CA LEU A 103 -19.54 -4.57 9.00
C LEU A 103 -20.61 -3.71 9.69
N GLU A 104 -20.96 -2.56 9.11
CA GLU A 104 -21.93 -1.62 9.67
C GLU A 104 -23.36 -1.88 9.20
N LYS A 105 -23.53 -2.57 8.07
CA LYS A 105 -24.83 -2.87 7.51
C LYS A 105 -25.56 -3.93 8.34
N ASP A 106 -26.82 -3.62 8.67
CA ASP A 106 -27.69 -4.57 9.36
C ASP A 106 -27.95 -5.82 8.50
N ASP A 107 -28.00 -6.97 9.16
CA ASP A 107 -28.35 -8.24 8.52
C ASP A 107 -29.78 -8.20 7.96
N ILE A 108 -29.94 -8.59 6.70
CA ILE A 108 -31.25 -8.77 6.10
C ILE A 108 -31.84 -10.08 6.62
N LEU A 109 -32.73 -9.97 7.61
CA LEU A 109 -33.41 -11.12 8.21
C LEU A 109 -34.80 -11.37 7.57
N PRO A 110 -35.25 -12.64 7.48
CA PRO A 110 -36.62 -12.96 7.05
C PRO A 110 -37.68 -12.32 7.95
N SER A 111 -38.87 -12.07 7.39
CA SER A 111 -39.99 -11.48 8.15
C SER A 111 -40.29 -12.27 9.43
N GLY A 112 -40.37 -11.57 10.56
CA GLY A 112 -40.60 -12.15 11.89
C GLY A 112 -39.34 -12.60 12.64
N VAL A 113 -38.15 -12.53 12.04
CA VAL A 113 -36.88 -12.90 12.70
C VAL A 113 -36.16 -11.65 13.21
N ILE A 114 -35.95 -11.57 14.52
CA ILE A 114 -35.26 -10.42 15.16
C ILE A 114 -33.74 -10.66 15.23
N LYS A 115 -33.28 -11.89 15.46
CA LYS A 115 -31.86 -12.29 15.51
C LYS A 115 -31.67 -13.71 14.99
N LEU A 116 -30.58 -13.95 14.26
CA LEU A 116 -30.19 -15.27 13.75
C LEU A 116 -28.84 -15.69 14.37
N VAL A 117 -28.74 -16.91 14.89
CA VAL A 117 -27.49 -17.48 15.44
C VAL A 117 -27.16 -18.77 14.68
N LYS A 118 -25.99 -18.82 14.03
CA LYS A 118 -25.49 -20.02 13.32
C LYS A 118 -24.35 -20.63 14.14
N VAL A 119 -24.48 -21.91 14.52
CA VAL A 119 -23.42 -22.66 15.23
C VAL A 119 -22.78 -23.64 14.26
N TYR A 120 -21.49 -23.45 13.98
CA TYR A 120 -20.72 -24.35 13.13
C TYR A 120 -20.00 -25.39 14.00
N ILE A 121 -20.29 -26.68 13.78
CA ILE A 121 -19.69 -27.79 14.53
C ILE A 121 -18.85 -28.64 13.56
N ALA A 122 -17.54 -28.66 13.79
CA ALA A 122 -16.65 -29.57 13.08
C ALA A 122 -16.59 -30.91 13.84
N THR A 123 -16.86 -32.03 13.16
CA THR A 123 -16.70 -33.37 13.74
C THR A 123 -15.78 -34.23 12.88
N LYS A 124 -14.90 -34.99 13.53
CA LYS A 124 -14.04 -35.97 12.87
C LYS A 124 -14.74 -37.32 12.86
N ARG A 125 -15.15 -37.80 11.67
CA ARG A 125 -15.74 -39.14 11.52
C ARG A 125 -14.65 -40.19 11.28
N LYS A 126 -14.71 -41.31 11.99
CA LYS A 126 -13.91 -42.50 11.70
C LYS A 126 -14.59 -43.33 10.60
N LEU A 127 -13.80 -43.96 9.73
CA LEU A 127 -14.31 -44.89 8.71
C LEU A 127 -15.04 -46.06 9.38
N LYS A 128 -16.18 -46.46 8.83
CA LYS A 128 -16.97 -47.61 9.27
C LYS A 128 -17.17 -48.60 8.13
N VAL A 129 -17.39 -49.86 8.48
CA VAL A 129 -17.79 -50.91 7.52
C VAL A 129 -19.07 -50.44 6.82
N GLY A 130 -19.07 -50.45 5.49
CA GLY A 130 -20.14 -49.89 4.66
C GLY A 130 -19.86 -48.49 4.09
N ASP A 131 -18.75 -47.85 4.46
CA ASP A 131 -18.30 -46.64 3.77
C ASP A 131 -17.83 -46.99 2.36
N LYS A 132 -18.40 -46.32 1.36
CA LYS A 132 -18.02 -46.47 -0.04
C LYS A 132 -16.61 -45.93 -0.25
N MET A 133 -15.66 -46.82 -0.48
CA MET A 133 -14.31 -46.45 -0.91
C MET A 133 -14.19 -46.71 -2.41
N ALA A 134 -13.86 -45.69 -3.19
CA ALA A 134 -13.50 -45.83 -4.60
C ALA A 134 -11.99 -46.05 -4.70
N GLY A 135 -11.57 -47.00 -5.53
CA GLY A 135 -10.18 -47.26 -5.91
C GLY A 135 -9.92 -46.84 -7.35
#